data_AF-A0A2R4T749-F1
#
_entry.id   AF-A0A2R4T749-F1
#
_cell.length_a   1.000
_cell.length_b   1.000
_cell.length_c   1.000
_cell.angle_alpha   90.00
_cell.angle_beta   90.00
_cell.angle_gamma   90.00
#
_symmetry.space_group_name_H-M   'P 1'
#
loop_
_entity.id
_entity.type
_entity.pdbx_description
1 polymer ?
#
loop_
_entity_poly.entity_id
_entity_poly.type
_entity_poly.pdbx_seq_one_letter_code
_entity_poly.pdbx_strand_id
1 'polypeptide(L)'
;MLELAGCADASESSGSRESRGGGGPTLRRMTTSETSRFVRLRVELVLEVDDSGALTGAALERIAADEFMPDEERSHAQSAVREDDAEAIAYLVDPFDLVSEVPGVELAQASWTSEEIDYDPEAEEWDPDEEDGDYADEDEDGAAVEGDGEVRRS
;
A
#
# COMPACT_ATOMS: atom_id res chain seq x y z
N MET A 1 -14.93 16.48 -28.49
CA MET A 1 -15.90 17.21 -27.67
C MET A 1 -17.25 17.07 -28.35
N LEU A 2 -18.01 16.00 -28.05
CA LEU A 2 -19.34 15.78 -28.62
C LEU A 2 -20.39 16.36 -27.68
N GLU A 3 -21.30 17.12 -28.28
CA GLU A 3 -22.32 17.98 -27.67
C GLU A 3 -23.41 17.18 -26.92
N LEU A 4 -23.71 17.65 -25.71
CA LEU A 4 -24.85 17.22 -24.90
C LEU A 4 -26.06 18.08 -25.25
N ALA A 5 -27.05 17.47 -25.90
CA ALA A 5 -28.32 18.11 -26.24
C ALA A 5 -29.47 17.54 -25.40
N GLY A 6 -30.14 18.44 -24.67
CA GLY A 6 -31.58 18.41 -24.36
C GLY A 6 -32.01 17.51 -23.19
N CYS A 7 -33.02 17.82 -22.38
CA CYS A 7 -34.06 18.85 -22.47
C CYS A 7 -34.69 19.15 -21.09
N ALA A 8 -35.02 20.43 -20.93
CA ALA A 8 -36.07 21.12 -20.18
C ALA A 8 -36.94 20.40 -19.12
N ASP A 9 -37.03 21.12 -18.00
CA ASP A 9 -38.06 21.13 -16.96
C ASP A 9 -39.47 21.42 -17.50
N ALA A 10 -40.46 20.67 -17.00
CA ALA A 10 -41.87 21.04 -17.05
C ALA A 10 -42.58 20.58 -15.79
N SER A 11 -43.32 21.52 -15.21
CA SER A 11 -43.90 21.49 -13.87
C SER A 11 -45.38 21.02 -13.82
N GLU A 12 -45.79 20.68 -12.60
CA GLU A 12 -47.15 20.75 -11.97
C GLU A 12 -48.21 19.65 -12.18
N SER A 13 -48.61 19.01 -11.07
CA SER A 13 -49.89 19.27 -10.37
C SER A 13 -50.71 18.04 -9.95
N SER A 14 -51.18 18.14 -8.70
CA SER A 14 -52.41 17.61 -8.12
C SER A 14 -52.48 16.14 -7.70
N GLY A 15 -52.64 15.96 -6.39
CA GLY A 15 -52.94 14.70 -5.75
C GLY A 15 -54.36 14.19 -6.03
N SER A 16 -54.54 12.88 -5.85
CA SER A 16 -55.84 12.27 -5.64
C SER A 16 -55.68 11.02 -4.78
N ARG A 17 -56.65 10.88 -3.88
CA ARG A 17 -56.63 10.09 -2.66
C ARG A 17 -57.17 8.69 -2.91
N GLU A 18 -56.62 7.75 -2.13
CA GLU A 18 -57.13 6.44 -1.68
C GLU A 18 -57.54 5.36 -2.69
N SER A 19 -56.91 4.19 -2.57
CA SER A 19 -57.62 2.90 -2.54
C SER A 19 -56.79 1.84 -1.83
N ARG A 20 -57.42 1.20 -0.85
CA ARG A 20 -56.89 0.09 -0.05
C ARG A 20 -56.84 -1.19 -0.88
N GLY A 21 -55.85 -2.03 -0.57
CA GLY A 21 -55.99 -3.48 -0.60
C GLY A 21 -55.43 -4.16 -1.84
N GLY A 22 -54.34 -4.90 -1.64
CA GLY A 22 -53.82 -5.82 -2.64
C GLY A 22 -52.42 -6.24 -2.26
N GLY A 23 -52.31 -7.29 -1.44
CA GLY A 23 -51.06 -7.92 -1.08
C GLY A 23 -50.35 -8.46 -2.32
N GLY A 24 -49.49 -7.64 -2.93
CA GLY A 24 -48.37 -8.16 -3.70
C GLY A 24 -47.33 -8.65 -2.70
N PRO A 25 -46.64 -9.77 -2.96
CA PRO A 25 -45.44 -10.07 -2.22
C PRO A 25 -44.57 -8.84 -2.39
N THR A 26 -44.28 -8.16 -1.28
CA THR A 26 -43.16 -7.24 -1.25
C THR A 26 -42.02 -8.05 -1.83
N LEU A 27 -41.55 -7.69 -3.03
CA LEU A 27 -40.19 -8.02 -3.41
C LEU A 27 -39.41 -7.55 -2.20
N ARG A 28 -38.97 -8.51 -1.38
CA ARG A 28 -38.07 -8.25 -0.28
C ARG A 28 -37.03 -7.38 -0.94
N ARG A 29 -36.97 -6.10 -0.56
CA ARG A 29 -35.78 -5.30 -0.82
C ARG A 29 -34.70 -6.20 -0.26
N MET A 30 -33.98 -6.89 -1.13
CA MET A 30 -32.67 -7.37 -0.81
C MET A 30 -31.92 -6.06 -0.63
N THR A 31 -32.11 -5.44 0.55
CA THR A 31 -31.05 -4.69 1.19
C THR A 31 -29.89 -5.62 1.02
N THR A 32 -28.86 -5.21 0.29
CA THR A 32 -27.62 -5.95 0.10
C THR A 32 -27.27 -6.58 1.45
N SER A 33 -27.68 -7.83 1.67
CA SER A 33 -27.68 -8.47 3.00
C SER A 33 -26.56 -9.47 3.01
N GLU A 34 -25.42 -9.05 2.46
CA GLU A 34 -24.10 -9.65 2.60
C GLU A 34 -23.14 -8.46 2.45
N THR A 35 -23.17 -7.53 3.40
CA THR A 35 -22.14 -6.49 3.46
C THR A 35 -20.84 -7.21 3.77
N SER A 36 -20.01 -7.43 2.76
CA SER A 36 -18.66 -7.97 2.94
C SER A 36 -17.96 -7.19 4.05
N ARG A 37 -17.42 -7.91 5.04
CA ARG A 37 -16.69 -7.31 6.15
C ARG A 37 -15.23 -7.25 5.74
N PHE A 38 -14.72 -6.05 5.49
CA PHE A 38 -13.32 -5.82 5.19
C PHE A 38 -12.58 -5.38 6.45
N VAL A 39 -11.43 -5.98 6.70
CA VAL A 39 -10.51 -5.63 7.80
C VAL A 39 -9.17 -5.29 7.17
N ARG A 40 -8.62 -4.12 7.52
CA ARG A 40 -7.25 -3.74 7.11
C ARG A 40 -6.28 -4.22 8.18
N LEU A 41 -5.38 -5.12 7.82
CA LEU A 41 -4.24 -5.52 8.64
C LEU A 41 -3.04 -4.61 8.30
N ARG A 42 -2.40 -4.03 9.31
CA ARG A 42 -1.06 -3.43 9.20
C ARG A 42 -0.08 -4.43 9.80
N VAL A 43 1.03 -4.68 9.11
CA VAL A 43 2.08 -5.58 9.56
C VAL A 43 3.41 -4.97 9.15
N GLU A 44 4.39 -5.07 10.03
CA GLU A 44 5.78 -4.71 9.78
C GLU A 44 6.62 -5.94 10.19
N LEU A 45 7.57 -6.33 9.34
CA LEU A 45 8.34 -7.56 9.51
C LEU A 45 9.83 -7.23 9.41
N VAL A 46 10.59 -7.62 10.42
CA VAL A 46 12.05 -7.62 10.39
C VAL A 46 12.51 -9.08 10.31
N LEU A 47 13.36 -9.40 9.34
CA LEU A 47 13.85 -10.75 9.10
C LEU A 47 15.38 -10.76 9.17
N GLU A 48 15.94 -11.71 9.92
CA GLU A 48 17.37 -12.00 9.88
C GLU A 48 17.66 -12.94 8.71
N VAL A 49 18.64 -12.59 7.87
CA VAL A 49 19.13 -13.42 6.76
C VAL A 49 20.41 -14.14 7.22
N ASP A 50 20.28 -15.41 7.60
CA ASP A 50 21.41 -16.25 8.04
C ASP A 50 22.25 -16.78 6.85
N ASP A 51 21.62 -16.96 5.68
CA ASP A 51 22.28 -17.44 4.45
C ASP A 51 21.71 -16.75 3.19
N SER A 52 22.36 -15.65 2.80
CA SER A 52 22.04 -14.89 1.58
C SER A 52 22.15 -15.76 0.30
N GLY A 53 23.12 -16.67 0.24
CA GLY A 53 23.30 -17.53 -0.94
C GLY A 53 22.15 -18.50 -1.16
N ALA A 54 21.65 -19.11 -0.07
CA ALA A 54 20.47 -19.96 -0.10
C ALA A 54 19.21 -19.16 -0.46
N LEU A 55 19.06 -17.94 0.08
CA LEU A 55 17.96 -17.03 -0.20
C LEU A 55 17.90 -16.65 -1.69
N THR A 56 18.99 -16.11 -2.24
CA THR A 56 19.10 -15.79 -3.68
C THR A 56 18.87 -17.03 -4.55
N GLY A 57 19.41 -18.20 -4.14
CA GLY A 57 19.20 -19.46 -4.85
C GLY A 57 17.71 -19.81 -4.98
N ALA A 58 16.98 -19.78 -3.87
CA ALA A 58 15.54 -20.04 -3.86
C ALA A 58 14.75 -19.04 -4.71
N ALA A 59 15.11 -17.76 -4.67
CA ALA A 59 14.48 -16.73 -5.49
C ALA A 59 14.70 -17.03 -6.98
N LEU A 60 15.93 -17.33 -7.39
CA LEU A 60 16.25 -17.68 -8.78
C LEU A 60 15.53 -18.94 -9.27
N GLU A 61 15.40 -19.96 -8.41
CA GLU A 61 14.64 -21.17 -8.74
C GLU A 61 13.16 -20.84 -9.00
N ARG A 62 12.55 -19.99 -8.17
CA ARG A 62 11.15 -19.58 -8.38
C ARG A 62 10.97 -18.70 -9.61
N ILE A 63 11.89 -17.77 -9.88
CA ILE A 63 11.89 -16.96 -11.13
C ILE A 63 11.99 -17.85 -12.37
N ALA A 64 12.84 -18.88 -12.31
CA ALA A 64 13.00 -19.82 -13.42
C ALA A 64 11.77 -20.71 -13.63
N ALA A 65 11.02 -21.00 -12.56
CA ALA A 65 9.80 -21.82 -12.61
C ALA A 65 8.55 -21.05 -13.04
N ASP A 66 8.57 -19.71 -13.01
CA ASP A 66 7.45 -18.87 -13.46
C ASP A 66 7.33 -18.90 -15.00
N GLU A 67 6.38 -19.68 -15.51
CA GLU A 67 6.10 -19.83 -16.95
C GLU A 67 5.37 -18.63 -17.57
N PHE A 68 4.76 -17.77 -16.75
CA PHE A 68 3.97 -16.62 -17.20
C PHE A 68 4.81 -15.34 -17.31
N MET A 69 6.00 -15.34 -16.73
CA MET A 69 6.94 -14.22 -16.79
C MET A 69 7.61 -14.11 -18.18
N PRO A 70 7.56 -12.94 -18.85
CA PRO A 70 8.32 -12.67 -20.07
C PRO A 70 9.84 -12.72 -19.84
N ASP A 71 10.63 -13.05 -20.86
CA ASP A 71 12.09 -13.21 -20.73
C ASP A 71 12.83 -11.94 -20.29
N GLU A 72 12.40 -10.76 -20.76
CA GLU A 72 13.01 -9.48 -20.37
C GLU A 72 12.77 -9.20 -18.88
N GLU A 73 11.53 -9.39 -18.42
CA GLU A 73 11.15 -9.25 -17.02
C GLU A 73 11.87 -10.29 -16.14
N ARG A 74 11.99 -11.53 -16.62
CA ARG A 74 12.75 -12.60 -15.97
C ARG A 74 14.21 -12.21 -15.77
N SER A 75 14.88 -11.70 -16.82
CA SER A 75 16.27 -11.26 -16.73
C SER A 75 16.45 -10.12 -15.72
N HIS A 76 15.49 -9.19 -15.66
CA HIS A 76 15.50 -8.09 -14.70
C HIS A 76 15.33 -8.61 -13.27
N ALA A 77 14.31 -9.41 -13.01
CA ALA A 77 14.06 -10.01 -11.71
C ALA A 77 15.26 -10.83 -11.22
N GLN A 78 15.83 -11.66 -12.09
CA GLN A 78 17.03 -12.43 -11.74
C GLN A 78 18.26 -11.56 -11.44
N SER A 79 18.34 -10.36 -12.02
CA SER A 79 19.45 -9.44 -11.71
C SER A 79 19.22 -8.78 -10.37
N ALA A 80 18.00 -8.31 -10.10
CA ALA A 80 17.62 -7.70 -8.84
C ALA A 80 17.88 -8.61 -7.62
N VAL A 81 17.37 -9.85 -7.64
CA VAL A 81 17.54 -10.79 -6.52
C VAL A 81 19.00 -11.26 -6.29
N ARG A 82 19.91 -10.98 -7.24
CA ARG A 82 21.34 -11.24 -7.09
C ARG A 82 22.10 -10.03 -6.55
N GLU A 83 21.51 -8.85 -6.68
CA GLU A 83 22.10 -7.60 -6.22
C GLU A 83 21.78 -7.35 -4.75
N ASP A 84 20.58 -7.75 -4.31
CA ASP A 84 20.04 -7.38 -3.01
C ASP A 84 19.18 -8.48 -2.36
N ASP A 85 19.37 -8.69 -1.05
CA ASP A 85 18.64 -9.69 -0.27
C ASP A 85 17.18 -9.28 -0.06
N ALA A 86 16.89 -7.98 0.07
CA ALA A 86 15.52 -7.50 0.19
C ALA A 86 14.76 -7.76 -1.11
N GLU A 87 15.36 -7.57 -2.28
CA GLU A 87 14.76 -7.95 -3.57
C GLU A 87 14.45 -9.45 -3.65
N ALA A 88 15.35 -10.31 -3.12
CA ALA A 88 15.10 -11.73 -3.03
C ALA A 88 13.91 -12.06 -2.12
N ILE A 89 13.77 -11.38 -0.97
CA ILE A 89 12.62 -11.49 -0.07
C ILE A 89 11.34 -11.01 -0.74
N ALA A 90 11.34 -9.82 -1.35
CA ALA A 90 10.18 -9.28 -2.08
C ALA A 90 9.69 -10.25 -3.15
N TYR A 91 10.61 -10.93 -3.82
CA TYR A 91 10.22 -11.96 -4.78
C TYR A 91 9.61 -13.17 -4.07
N LEU A 92 10.23 -13.68 -3.00
CA LEU A 92 9.90 -14.92 -2.28
C LEU A 92 8.62 -14.89 -1.46
N VAL A 93 8.33 -13.79 -0.79
CA VAL A 93 7.15 -13.67 0.06
C VAL A 93 5.94 -13.47 -0.84
N ASP A 94 4.86 -14.21 -0.58
CA ASP A 94 3.56 -14.02 -1.23
C ASP A 94 2.47 -13.74 -0.19
N PRO A 95 1.74 -12.62 -0.25
CA PRO A 95 0.86 -12.19 0.83
C PRO A 95 -0.38 -13.07 0.91
N PHE A 96 -0.76 -13.66 -0.22
CA PHE A 96 -1.89 -14.56 -0.29
C PHE A 96 -1.57 -15.85 0.46
N ASP A 97 -0.40 -16.44 0.24
CA ASP A 97 0.08 -17.63 0.95
C ASP A 97 0.15 -17.38 2.46
N LEU A 98 0.65 -16.22 2.91
CA LEU A 98 0.75 -15.86 4.33
C LEU A 98 -0.57 -15.88 5.09
N VAL A 99 -1.68 -15.48 4.45
CA VAL A 99 -3.01 -15.44 5.10
C VAL A 99 -3.91 -16.61 4.69
N SER A 100 -3.45 -17.45 3.77
CA SER A 100 -4.25 -18.51 3.14
C SER A 100 -4.80 -19.54 4.14
N GLU A 101 -4.08 -19.77 5.25
CA GLU A 101 -4.46 -20.73 6.28
C GLU A 101 -5.45 -20.15 7.32
N VAL A 102 -5.76 -18.85 7.28
CA VAL A 102 -6.66 -18.20 8.23
C VAL A 102 -8.13 -18.52 7.89
N PRO A 103 -8.89 -19.22 8.77
CA PRO A 103 -10.24 -19.65 8.43
C PRO A 103 -11.20 -18.49 8.15
N GLY A 104 -11.84 -18.52 6.97
CA GLY A 104 -12.85 -17.53 6.58
C GLY A 104 -12.28 -16.20 6.10
N VAL A 105 -10.99 -16.15 5.77
CA VAL A 105 -10.33 -14.98 5.19
C VAL A 105 -10.03 -15.24 3.71
N GLU A 106 -10.29 -14.24 2.89
CA GLU A 106 -9.88 -14.17 1.49
C GLU A 106 -9.17 -12.83 1.30
N LEU A 107 -7.94 -12.85 0.78
CA LEU A 107 -7.16 -11.62 0.59
C LEU A 107 -7.73 -10.83 -0.60
N ALA A 108 -8.24 -9.63 -0.32
CA ALA A 108 -8.76 -8.75 -1.37
C ALA A 108 -7.68 -7.85 -2.02
N GLN A 109 -6.70 -7.42 -1.22
CA GLN A 109 -5.61 -6.55 -1.66
C GLN A 109 -4.45 -6.69 -0.67
N ALA A 110 -3.23 -6.67 -1.19
CA ALA A 110 -2.00 -6.48 -0.42
C ALA A 110 -1.09 -5.48 -1.15
N SER A 111 -0.32 -4.72 -0.39
CA SER A 111 0.75 -3.86 -0.86
C SER A 111 1.82 -3.88 0.21
N TRP A 112 3.07 -4.05 -0.19
CA TRP A 112 4.23 -4.03 0.69
C TRP A 112 5.46 -3.59 -0.07
N THR A 113 6.54 -3.38 0.67
CA THR A 113 7.91 -3.23 0.17
C THR A 113 8.84 -4.02 1.09
N SER A 114 10.06 -4.25 0.64
CA SER A 114 11.13 -4.83 1.43
C SER A 114 12.37 -3.96 1.26
N GLU A 115 13.14 -3.82 2.33
CA GLU A 115 14.39 -3.08 2.35
C GLU A 115 15.36 -3.70 3.36
N GLU A 116 16.65 -3.48 3.16
CA GLU A 116 17.67 -3.81 4.15
C GLU A 116 17.73 -2.70 5.21
N ILE A 117 17.76 -3.10 6.49
CA ILE A 117 17.86 -2.18 7.62
C ILE A 117 18.99 -2.61 8.57
N ASP A 118 19.59 -1.65 9.27
CA ASP A 118 20.54 -1.92 10.36
C ASP A 118 19.74 -2.20 11.65
N TYR A 119 19.28 -3.44 11.80
CA TYR A 119 18.47 -3.84 12.94
C TYR A 119 19.33 -4.16 14.17
N ASP A 120 19.13 -3.42 15.26
CA ASP A 120 19.72 -3.70 16.57
C ASP A 120 18.67 -4.35 17.50
N PRO A 121 18.83 -5.63 17.89
CA PRO A 121 17.86 -6.33 18.73
C PRO A 121 17.88 -5.89 20.20
N GLU A 122 18.88 -5.10 20.63
CA GLU A 122 19.02 -4.56 21.98
C GLU A 122 18.47 -3.11 22.10
N ALA A 123 18.11 -2.47 20.97
CA ALA A 123 17.48 -1.16 20.94
C ALA A 123 16.11 -1.14 21.64
N GLU A 124 15.76 0.00 22.26
CA GLU A 124 14.44 0.20 22.87
C GLU A 124 13.32 0.01 21.82
N GLU A 125 12.22 -0.59 22.29
CA GLU A 125 11.04 -1.06 21.54
C GLU A 125 10.80 -0.33 20.20
N TRP A 126 10.96 -1.07 19.11
CA TRP A 126 10.51 -0.64 17.79
C TRP A 126 8.98 -0.47 17.79
N ASP A 127 8.50 0.78 17.68
CA ASP A 127 7.08 1.12 17.62
C ASP A 127 6.61 1.20 16.15
N PRO A 128 5.82 0.23 15.64
CA PRO A 128 5.34 0.21 14.25
C PRO A 128 4.31 1.32 13.93
N ASP A 129 3.94 2.13 14.94
CA ASP A 129 3.12 3.33 14.78
C ASP A 129 3.91 4.65 14.97
N GLU A 130 5.22 4.63 15.24
CA GLU A 130 6.11 5.82 15.11
C GLU A 130 6.32 6.13 13.61
N GLU A 131 5.32 6.84 13.07
CA GLU A 131 5.20 7.32 11.69
C GLU A 131 6.49 7.97 11.15
N ASP A 132 6.96 7.52 9.97
CA ASP A 132 7.81 8.22 8.98
C ASP A 132 8.15 9.65 9.42
N GLY A 133 9.13 9.77 10.31
CA GLY A 133 9.59 11.07 10.77
C GLY A 133 10.07 11.82 9.55
N ASP A 134 9.31 12.83 9.12
CA ASP A 134 9.77 13.92 8.29
C ASP A 134 11.07 14.39 8.96
N TYR A 135 12.21 13.89 8.47
CA TYR A 135 13.50 14.50 8.72
C TYR A 135 13.43 15.84 7.98
N ALA A 136 12.66 16.77 8.55
CA ALA A 136 12.84 18.17 8.30
C ALA A 136 14.31 18.42 8.59
N ASP A 137 15.05 18.73 7.54
CA ASP A 137 16.42 19.20 7.58
C ASP A 137 16.46 20.39 8.57
N GLU A 138 16.70 20.10 9.85
CA GLU A 138 16.92 21.08 10.91
C GLU A 138 18.36 21.61 10.79
N ASP A 139 18.71 22.18 9.63
CA ASP A 139 19.82 23.11 9.55
C ASP A 139 19.34 24.45 10.16
N GLU A 140 19.24 24.47 11.49
CA GLU A 140 19.03 25.65 12.31
C GLU A 140 20.22 26.62 12.14
N ASP A 141 19.88 27.77 11.58
CA ASP A 141 20.54 29.07 11.60
C ASP A 141 21.71 29.31 12.59
N GLY A 142 22.82 29.81 12.04
CA GLY A 142 23.41 31.07 12.51
C GLY A 142 24.56 31.03 13.52
N ALA A 143 25.75 31.44 13.07
CA ALA A 143 26.46 32.65 13.54
C ALA A 143 27.98 32.59 13.29
N ALA A 144 28.51 33.55 12.51
CA ALA A 144 29.84 34.09 12.77
C ALA A 144 30.02 35.50 12.14
N VAL A 145 29.90 36.49 13.03
CA VAL A 145 30.77 37.67 13.18
C VAL A 145 30.81 38.78 12.11
N GLU A 146 30.14 39.87 12.46
CA GLU A 146 30.51 41.29 12.28
C GLU A 146 31.90 41.53 11.64
N GLY A 147 31.89 42.03 10.41
CA GLY A 147 33.07 42.61 9.75
C GLY A 147 33.32 44.04 10.24
N ASP A 148 34.34 44.20 11.07
CA ASP A 148 34.97 45.47 11.42
C ASP A 148 35.61 46.15 10.19
N GLY A 149 35.33 47.45 10.00
CA GLY A 149 36.22 48.34 9.23
C GLY A 149 35.57 49.23 8.16
N GLU A 150 34.98 50.37 8.55
CA GLU A 150 35.15 51.59 7.76
C GLU A 150 35.39 52.82 8.67
N VAL A 151 36.61 53.32 8.56
CA VAL A 151 37.21 54.47 9.22
C VAL A 151 36.48 55.76 8.87
N ARG A 152 36.01 56.49 9.88
CA ARG A 152 35.49 57.86 9.72
C ARG A 152 36.64 58.86 9.55
N ARG A 153 36.66 59.47 8.36
CA ARG A 153 37.04 60.84 7.97
C ARG A 153 37.88 61.71 8.94
N SER A 154 38.90 62.36 8.38
CA SER A 154 39.33 63.73 8.73
C SER A 154 39.59 64.50 7.45
#